data_AF-A0A7G9FU86-F1
#
_entry.id   AF-A0A7G9FU86-F1
#
_cell.length_a   1.000
_cell.length_b   1.000
_cell.length_c   1.000
_cell.angle_alpha   90.00
_cell.angle_beta   90.00
_cell.angle_gamma   90.00
#
_symmetry.space_group_name_H-M   'P 1'
#
loop_
_entity.id
_entity.type
_entity.pdbx_description
1 polymer ?
#
loop_
_entity_poly.entity_id
_entity_poly.type
_entity_poly.pdbx_seq_one_letter_code
_entity_poly.pdbx_strand_id
1 'polypeptide(L)'
;MEALKLFQEYMGTGLIMIWFLVSLLYLWVTEKRKYIRILFVYVPLVLLLVFFNPVVAKIISGLADGEIYYRILWLLPVTPVVAFTAVSLCGKLRGYLKYVGITAALILFMLSGSLIYRNPYFQKAENVYHVPQSVVDICDAIEVPGREVMAVFPGELLQYVRQYSNLVCMPYGRNIVVSKWTVQNDLYDVMEQETIDVSELATLAREEQCAYIILPETKTLVGKLEDLEYEEFGRMHGYVIYKDATVDLYYFMK
;
A
#
# COMPACT_ATOMS: atom_id res chain seq x y z
N MET A 1 5.17 -21.37 7.08
CA MET A 1 4.06 -20.50 7.52
C MET A 1 2.92 -21.35 8.03
N GLU A 2 2.42 -21.07 9.23
CA GLU A 2 1.22 -21.73 9.73
C GLU A 2 -0.01 -21.03 9.12
N ALA A 3 -0.79 -21.77 8.31
CA ALA A 3 -2.01 -21.25 7.67
C ALA A 3 -2.98 -20.61 8.68
N LEU A 4 -2.98 -21.11 9.92
CA LEU A 4 -3.77 -20.57 11.02
C LEU A 4 -3.39 -19.11 11.34
N LYS A 5 -2.09 -18.79 11.40
CA LYS A 5 -1.62 -17.43 11.69
C LYS A 5 -2.04 -16.46 10.59
N LEU A 6 -1.88 -16.86 9.33
CA LEU A 6 -2.32 -16.06 8.17
C LEU A 6 -3.84 -15.84 8.19
N PHE A 7 -4.62 -16.86 8.58
CA PHE A 7 -6.06 -16.73 8.70
C PHE A 7 -6.46 -15.79 9.84
N GLN A 8 -5.78 -15.84 10.98
CA GLN A 8 -6.01 -14.92 12.10
C GLN A 8 -5.71 -13.47 11.71
N GLU A 9 -4.62 -13.22 11.00
CA GLU A 9 -4.29 -11.90 10.45
C GLU A 9 -5.37 -11.40 9.47
N TYR A 10 -5.89 -12.30 8.62
CA TYR A 10 -6.98 -11.98 7.70
C TYR A 10 -8.32 -11.68 8.41
N MET A 11 -8.61 -12.34 9.53
CA MET A 11 -9.86 -12.17 10.28
C MET A 11 -10.01 -10.78 10.92
N GLY A 12 -8.91 -10.06 11.17
CA GLY A 12 -8.93 -8.77 11.85
C GLY A 12 -9.59 -8.87 13.24
N THR A 13 -10.67 -8.10 13.46
CA THR A 13 -11.48 -8.17 14.71
C THR A 13 -12.21 -9.51 14.91
N GLY A 14 -12.30 -10.35 13.88
CA GLY A 14 -12.90 -11.68 13.91
C GLY A 14 -14.43 -11.70 13.84
N LEU A 15 -15.14 -10.64 14.22
CA LEU A 15 -16.61 -10.61 14.27
C LEU A 15 -17.26 -10.87 12.91
N ILE A 16 -16.81 -10.19 11.84
CA ILE A 16 -17.31 -10.42 10.47
C ILE A 16 -17.08 -11.87 10.03
N MET A 17 -15.96 -12.48 10.42
CA MET A 17 -15.67 -13.87 10.07
C MET A 17 -16.60 -14.84 10.79
N ILE A 18 -16.93 -14.59 12.06
CA ILE A 18 -17.92 -15.39 12.79
C ILE A 18 -19.27 -15.30 12.07
N TRP A 19 -19.72 -14.10 11.70
CA TRP A 19 -20.96 -13.91 10.95
C TRP A 19 -20.94 -14.60 9.59
N PHE A 20 -19.79 -14.62 8.93
CA PHE A 20 -19.60 -15.35 7.69
C PHE A 20 -19.75 -16.86 7.88
N LEU A 21 -19.11 -17.46 8.88
CA LEU A 21 -19.26 -18.89 9.17
C LEU A 21 -20.70 -19.26 9.54
N VAL A 22 -21.37 -18.42 10.35
CA VAL A 22 -22.80 -18.57 10.67
C VAL A 22 -23.65 -18.47 9.40
N SER A 23 -23.32 -17.54 8.49
CA SER A 23 -24.00 -17.37 7.21
C SER A 23 -23.84 -18.59 6.30
N LEU A 24 -22.64 -19.18 6.23
CA LEU A 24 -22.41 -20.42 5.48
C LEU A 24 -23.30 -21.56 5.99
N LEU A 25 -23.37 -21.75 7.32
CA LEU A 25 -24.23 -22.77 7.93
C LEU A 25 -25.72 -22.50 7.66
N TYR A 26 -26.15 -21.25 7.80
CA TYR A 26 -27.53 -20.86 7.53
C TYR A 26 -27.92 -21.12 6.07
N LEU A 27 -27.09 -20.68 5.12
CA LEU A 27 -27.35 -20.86 3.69
C LEU A 27 -27.26 -22.34 3.29
N TRP A 28 -26.38 -23.13 3.91
CA TRP A 28 -26.30 -24.57 3.68
C TRP A 28 -27.64 -25.28 3.97
N VAL A 29 -28.31 -24.89 5.06
CA VAL A 29 -29.58 -25.50 5.50
C VAL A 29 -30.77 -24.94 4.72
N THR A 30 -30.84 -23.61 4.58
CA THR A 30 -32.04 -22.90 4.15
C THR A 30 -32.12 -22.66 2.65
N GLU A 31 -30.98 -22.45 1.96
CA GLU A 31 -30.99 -22.13 0.54
C GLU A 31 -31.09 -23.41 -0.29
N LYS A 32 -32.00 -23.44 -1.27
CA LYS A 32 -32.22 -24.60 -2.15
C LYS A 32 -31.79 -24.33 -3.58
N ARG A 33 -31.65 -23.05 -3.98
CA ARG A 33 -31.26 -22.67 -5.33
C ARG A 33 -29.80 -23.05 -5.59
N LYS A 34 -29.59 -23.93 -6.58
CA LYS A 34 -28.27 -24.51 -6.89
C LYS A 34 -27.20 -23.43 -7.14
N TYR A 35 -27.52 -22.41 -7.94
CA TYR A 35 -26.56 -21.35 -8.28
C TYR A 35 -26.10 -20.53 -7.07
N ILE A 36 -27.00 -20.25 -6.12
CA ILE A 36 -26.66 -19.51 -4.89
C ILE A 36 -25.80 -20.37 -3.98
N ARG A 37 -26.14 -21.67 -3.83
CA ARG A 37 -25.31 -22.60 -3.05
C ARG A 37 -23.91 -22.75 -3.64
N ILE A 38 -23.79 -22.78 -4.97
CA ILE A 38 -22.47 -22.81 -5.61
C ILE A 38 -21.66 -21.58 -5.19
N LEU A 39 -22.20 -20.38 -5.38
CA LEU A 39 -21.45 -19.15 -5.16
C LEU A 39 -21.19 -18.84 -3.68
N PHE A 40 -22.20 -19.00 -2.83
CA PHE A 40 -22.17 -18.52 -1.44
C PHE A 40 -21.92 -19.60 -0.41
N VAL A 41 -21.82 -20.87 -0.82
CA VAL A 41 -21.57 -21.97 0.10
C VAL A 41 -20.42 -22.83 -0.41
N TYR A 42 -20.52 -23.42 -1.59
CA TYR A 42 -19.53 -24.37 -2.09
C TYR A 42 -18.20 -23.70 -2.44
N VAL A 43 -18.21 -22.59 -3.18
CA VAL A 43 -16.98 -21.83 -3.51
C VAL A 43 -16.23 -21.41 -2.25
N PRO A 44 -16.84 -20.70 -1.27
CA PRO A 44 -16.15 -20.35 -0.04
C PRO A 44 -15.65 -21.56 0.76
N LEU A 45 -16.41 -22.65 0.85
CA LEU A 45 -15.96 -23.86 1.54
C LEU A 45 -14.76 -24.51 0.84
N VAL A 46 -14.78 -24.60 -0.49
CA VAL A 46 -13.65 -25.13 -1.27
C VAL A 46 -12.42 -24.24 -1.09
N LEU A 47 -12.57 -22.92 -1.14
CA LEU A 47 -11.46 -21.99 -0.91
C LEU A 47 -10.85 -22.16 0.50
N LEU A 48 -11.68 -22.32 1.54
CA LEU A 48 -11.20 -22.60 2.90
C LEU A 48 -10.48 -23.95 2.96
N LEU A 49 -11.03 -25.01 2.35
CA LEU A 49 -10.39 -26.33 2.31
C LEU A 49 -9.05 -26.29 1.58
N VAL A 50 -8.98 -25.59 0.45
CA VAL A 50 -7.75 -25.37 -0.33
C VAL A 50 -6.73 -24.60 0.53
N PHE A 51 -7.15 -23.55 1.23
CA PHE A 51 -6.29 -22.73 2.07
C PHE A 51 -5.77 -23.45 3.32
N PHE A 52 -6.54 -24.34 3.93
CA PHE A 52 -6.09 -25.12 5.08
C PHE A 52 -5.38 -26.42 4.68
N ASN A 53 -5.33 -26.78 3.40
CA ASN A 53 -4.67 -27.98 2.93
C ASN A 53 -3.13 -27.79 2.91
N PRO A 54 -2.36 -28.54 3.72
CA PRO A 54 -0.92 -28.36 3.82
C PRO A 54 -0.17 -28.74 2.53
N VAL A 55 -0.72 -29.62 1.69
CA VAL A 55 -0.11 -29.99 0.40
C VAL A 55 -0.21 -28.82 -0.57
N VAL A 56 -1.40 -28.21 -0.67
CA VAL A 56 -1.61 -27.01 -1.49
C VAL A 56 -0.73 -25.87 -1.00
N ALA A 57 -0.68 -25.66 0.32
CA ALA A 57 0.18 -24.65 0.93
C ALA A 57 1.64 -24.81 0.54
N LYS A 58 2.18 -26.03 0.58
CA LYS A 58 3.57 -26.32 0.19
C LYS A 58 3.81 -26.08 -1.31
N ILE A 59 2.91 -26.55 -2.18
CA ILE A 59 3.04 -26.38 -3.63
C ILE A 59 3.03 -24.90 -4.00
N ILE A 60 2.03 -24.15 -3.52
CA ILE A 60 1.88 -22.72 -3.87
C ILE A 60 3.01 -21.90 -3.24
N SER A 61 3.39 -22.17 -1.99
CA SER A 61 4.50 -21.46 -1.35
C SER A 61 5.83 -21.71 -2.05
N GLY A 62 6.05 -22.93 -2.57
CA GLY A 62 7.26 -23.28 -3.31
C GLY A 62 7.31 -22.69 -4.72
N LEU A 63 6.17 -22.41 -5.34
CA LEU A 63 6.08 -21.80 -6.68
C LEU A 63 6.04 -20.26 -6.66
N ALA A 64 5.66 -19.65 -5.54
CA ALA A 64 5.26 -18.24 -5.48
C ALA A 64 5.91 -17.47 -4.31
N ASP A 65 7.20 -17.76 -4.05
CA ASP A 65 8.06 -17.15 -3.01
C ASP A 65 7.41 -17.03 -1.61
N GLY A 66 6.46 -17.91 -1.28
CA GLY A 66 5.69 -17.87 -0.04
C GLY A 66 4.75 -16.66 0.13
N GLU A 67 5.00 -15.52 -0.52
CA GLU A 67 4.29 -14.26 -0.29
C GLU A 67 2.89 -14.21 -0.90
N ILE A 68 2.56 -15.11 -1.82
CA ILE A 68 1.29 -15.06 -2.55
C ILE A 68 0.22 -15.94 -1.89
N TYR A 69 0.60 -16.89 -1.03
CA TYR A 69 -0.32 -17.90 -0.50
C TYR A 69 -1.53 -17.31 0.23
N TYR A 70 -1.33 -16.27 1.04
CA TYR A 70 -2.42 -15.64 1.79
C TYR A 70 -3.46 -14.96 0.89
N ARG A 71 -3.12 -14.61 -0.36
CA ARG A 71 -4.03 -13.94 -1.30
C ARG A 71 -5.20 -14.83 -1.73
N ILE A 72 -5.13 -16.15 -1.52
CA ILE A 72 -6.27 -17.05 -1.69
C ILE A 72 -7.45 -16.61 -0.81
N LEU A 73 -7.18 -16.05 0.37
CA LEU A 73 -8.21 -15.53 1.26
C LEU A 73 -8.97 -14.34 0.66
N TRP A 74 -8.37 -13.58 -0.25
CA TRP A 74 -9.04 -12.47 -0.95
C TRP A 74 -10.13 -12.93 -1.91
N LEU A 75 -10.11 -14.21 -2.32
CA LEU A 75 -11.16 -14.81 -3.13
C LEU A 75 -12.40 -15.20 -2.31
N LEU A 76 -12.31 -15.21 -0.97
CA LEU A 76 -13.45 -15.55 -0.13
C LEU A 76 -14.52 -14.44 -0.23
N PRO A 77 -15.74 -14.76 -0.66
CA PRO A 77 -16.82 -13.78 -0.79
C PRO A 77 -17.46 -13.48 0.57
N VAL A 78 -16.67 -13.06 1.57
CA VAL A 78 -17.13 -12.81 2.94
C VAL A 78 -18.26 -11.78 2.95
N THR A 79 -18.02 -10.60 2.38
CA THR A 79 -18.99 -9.49 2.36
C THR A 79 -20.27 -9.85 1.60
N PRO A 80 -20.22 -10.40 0.37
CA PRO A 80 -21.44 -10.81 -0.34
C PRO A 80 -22.25 -11.88 0.40
N VAL A 81 -21.60 -12.89 1.01
CA VAL A 81 -22.29 -13.99 1.71
C VAL A 81 -23.02 -13.47 2.95
N VAL A 82 -22.36 -12.63 3.75
CA VAL A 82 -22.95 -12.05 4.96
C VAL A 82 -24.10 -11.11 4.59
N ALA A 83 -23.90 -10.23 3.60
CA ALA A 83 -24.92 -9.30 3.14
C ALA A 83 -26.15 -10.04 2.58
N PHE A 84 -25.93 -11.05 1.72
CA PHE A 84 -27.02 -11.87 1.17
C PHE A 84 -27.81 -12.58 2.27
N THR A 85 -27.12 -13.13 3.28
CA THR A 85 -27.77 -13.81 4.41
C THR A 85 -28.62 -12.84 5.22
N ALA A 86 -28.10 -11.65 5.53
CA ALA A 86 -28.83 -10.62 6.24
C ALA A 86 -30.09 -10.17 5.48
N VAL A 87 -29.97 -9.93 4.17
CA VAL A 87 -31.11 -9.56 3.32
C VAL A 87 -32.13 -10.70 3.20
N SER A 88 -31.68 -11.94 3.08
CA SER A 88 -32.55 -13.13 3.03
C SER A 88 -33.34 -13.32 4.33
N LEU A 89 -32.71 -13.09 5.48
CA LEU A 89 -33.37 -13.11 6.78
C LEU A 89 -34.39 -11.98 6.91
N CYS A 90 -33.99 -10.74 6.60
CA CYS A 90 -34.88 -9.58 6.67
C CYS A 90 -36.07 -9.70 5.69
N GLY A 91 -35.86 -10.32 4.53
CA GLY A 91 -36.90 -10.56 3.53
C GLY A 91 -37.98 -11.54 3.97
N LYS A 92 -37.70 -12.38 4.97
CA LYS A 92 -38.69 -13.30 5.57
C LYS A 92 -39.57 -12.61 6.62
N LEU A 93 -39.14 -11.47 7.16
CA LEU A 93 -39.88 -10.71 8.17
C LEU A 93 -40.98 -9.85 7.51
N ARG A 94 -42.09 -9.64 8.23
CA ARG A 94 -43.25 -8.84 7.76
C ARG A 94 -43.59 -7.73 8.75
N GLY A 95 -44.16 -6.64 8.24
CA GLY A 95 -44.60 -5.50 9.05
C GLY A 95 -43.45 -4.83 9.82
N TYR A 96 -43.70 -4.44 11.08
CA TYR A 96 -42.72 -3.74 11.92
C TYR A 96 -41.43 -4.56 12.16
N LEU A 97 -41.55 -5.89 12.22
CA LEU A 97 -40.40 -6.79 12.44
C LEU A 97 -39.35 -6.69 11.32
N LYS A 98 -39.76 -6.33 10.09
CA LYS A 98 -38.82 -6.10 8.98
C LYS A 98 -37.89 -4.93 9.28
N TYR A 99 -38.43 -3.82 9.77
CA TYR A 99 -37.63 -2.64 10.12
C TYR A 99 -36.72 -2.91 11.33
N VAL A 100 -37.20 -3.68 12.31
CA VAL A 100 -36.38 -4.14 13.43
C VAL A 100 -35.21 -5.00 12.95
N GLY A 101 -35.48 -5.96 12.05
CA GLY A 101 -34.45 -6.82 11.47
C GLY A 101 -33.39 -6.06 10.67
N ILE A 102 -33.81 -5.10 9.84
CA ILE A 102 -32.89 -4.23 9.09
C ILE A 102 -32.02 -3.40 10.05
N THR A 103 -32.64 -2.79 11.06
CA THR A 103 -31.92 -1.97 12.05
C THR A 103 -30.90 -2.81 12.83
N ALA A 104 -31.29 -4.01 13.26
CA ALA A 104 -30.40 -4.94 13.94
C ALA A 104 -29.21 -5.36 13.04
N ALA A 105 -29.45 -5.64 11.76
CA ALA A 105 -28.38 -5.98 10.81
C ALA A 105 -27.39 -4.81 10.62
N LEU A 106 -27.89 -3.58 10.51
CA LEU A 106 -27.04 -2.39 10.40
C LEU A 106 -26.17 -2.19 11.65
N ILE A 107 -26.76 -2.31 12.84
CA ILE A 107 -26.02 -2.20 14.11
C ILE A 107 -24.94 -3.28 14.18
N LEU A 108 -25.28 -4.52 13.83
CA LEU A 108 -24.34 -5.64 13.84
C LEU A 108 -23.16 -5.39 12.89
N PHE A 109 -23.39 -4.84 11.70
CA PHE A 109 -22.30 -4.48 10.78
C PHE A 109 -21.44 -3.32 11.30
N MET A 110 -22.05 -2.29 11.89
CA MET A 110 -21.32 -1.18 12.50
C MET A 110 -20.44 -1.64 13.67
N LEU A 111 -20.91 -2.57 14.50
CA LEU A 111 -20.15 -3.13 15.63
C LEU A 111 -19.06 -4.11 15.18
N SER A 112 -19.20 -4.74 14.01
CA SER A 112 -18.25 -5.74 13.53
C SER A 112 -17.02 -5.14 12.84
N GLY A 113 -17.06 -3.85 12.50
CA GLY A 113 -16.00 -3.14 11.78
C GLY A 113 -15.31 -2.05 12.60
N SER A 114 -14.28 -1.45 12.00
CA SER A 114 -13.67 -0.21 12.49
C SER A 114 -13.82 0.90 11.45
N LEU A 115 -13.89 2.15 11.90
CA LEU A 115 -14.00 3.30 11.01
C LEU A 115 -12.63 3.57 10.37
N ILE A 116 -12.54 3.44 9.05
CA ILE A 116 -11.29 3.63 8.27
C ILE A 116 -10.68 5.01 8.54
N TYR A 117 -11.50 6.04 8.69
CA TYR A 117 -11.07 7.41 8.96
C TYR A 117 -10.43 7.65 10.34
N ARG A 118 -10.38 6.64 11.22
CA ARG A 118 -9.57 6.72 12.44
C ARG A 118 -8.09 6.50 12.20
N ASN A 119 -7.74 5.93 11.04
CA ASN A 119 -6.36 5.69 10.68
C ASN A 119 -5.67 7.04 10.38
N PRO A 120 -4.54 7.38 11.04
CA PRO A 120 -3.83 8.63 10.82
C PRO A 120 -3.30 8.82 9.39
N TYR A 121 -3.20 7.74 8.62
CA TYR A 121 -2.83 7.77 7.21
C TYR A 121 -3.99 8.14 6.27
N PHE A 122 -5.23 8.19 6.77
CA PHE A 122 -6.40 8.65 6.00
C PHE A 122 -6.67 10.12 6.32
N GLN A 123 -6.02 10.99 5.57
CA GLN A 123 -6.17 12.44 5.69
C GLN A 123 -7.01 13.00 4.53
N LYS A 124 -7.55 14.20 4.74
CA LYS A 124 -8.23 14.92 3.65
C LYS A 124 -7.21 15.23 2.56
N ALA A 125 -7.57 14.96 1.30
CA ALA A 125 -6.70 15.24 0.17
C ALA A 125 -6.33 16.74 0.10
N GLU A 126 -5.05 17.02 -0.07
CA GLU A 126 -4.51 18.38 -0.23
C GLU A 126 -4.72 18.91 -1.65
N ASN A 127 -4.66 18.02 -2.64
CA ASN A 127 -4.81 18.32 -4.06
C ASN A 127 -5.57 17.22 -4.81
N VAL A 128 -5.83 17.44 -6.09
CA VAL A 128 -6.55 16.53 -7.00
C VAL A 128 -5.82 15.20 -7.25
N TYR A 129 -4.51 15.16 -7.02
CA TYR A 129 -3.70 13.96 -7.22
C TYR A 129 -3.70 13.02 -6.01
N HIS A 130 -4.26 13.46 -4.87
CA HIS A 130 -4.27 12.70 -3.62
C HIS A 130 -2.85 12.30 -3.15
N VAL A 131 -1.86 13.16 -3.41
CA VAL A 131 -0.48 13.04 -2.91
C VAL A 131 -0.12 14.30 -2.10
N PRO A 132 0.92 14.28 -1.25
CA PRO A 132 1.38 15.49 -0.56
C PRO A 132 1.70 16.61 -1.56
N GLN A 133 1.32 17.86 -1.25
CA GLN A 133 1.60 18.99 -2.15
C GLN A 133 3.11 19.20 -2.36
N SER A 134 3.94 18.84 -1.38
CA SER A 134 5.40 18.85 -1.51
C SER A 134 5.89 18.02 -2.70
N VAL A 135 5.27 16.86 -2.96
CA VAL A 135 5.68 15.98 -4.06
C VAL A 135 5.35 16.62 -5.41
N VAL A 136 4.17 17.24 -5.52
CA VAL A 136 3.74 17.94 -6.75
C VAL A 136 4.73 19.06 -7.07
N ASP A 137 4.94 19.96 -6.11
CA ASP A 137 5.75 21.17 -6.34
C ASP A 137 7.22 20.82 -6.60
N ILE A 138 7.78 19.83 -5.88
CA ILE A 138 9.17 19.38 -6.10
C ILE A 138 9.30 18.73 -7.47
N CYS A 139 8.41 17.80 -7.83
CA CYS A 139 8.47 17.11 -9.12
C CYS A 139 8.33 18.09 -10.29
N ASP A 140 7.39 19.04 -10.22
CA ASP A 140 7.21 20.07 -11.26
C ASP A 140 8.44 21.00 -11.37
N ALA A 141 9.09 21.30 -10.23
CA ALA A 141 10.26 22.18 -10.21
C ALA A 141 11.51 21.54 -10.80
N ILE A 142 11.68 20.22 -10.67
CA ILE A 142 12.85 19.49 -11.20
C ILE A 142 12.59 18.86 -12.57
N GLU A 143 11.36 18.92 -13.07
CA GLU A 143 11.01 18.37 -14.39
C GLU A 143 11.75 19.11 -15.50
N VAL A 144 12.28 18.34 -16.45
CA VAL A 144 12.97 18.88 -17.62
C VAL A 144 12.20 18.47 -18.87
N PRO A 145 11.72 19.43 -19.68
CA PRO A 145 10.92 19.13 -20.86
C PRO A 145 11.62 18.14 -21.81
N GLY A 146 10.90 17.08 -22.18
CA GLY A 146 11.36 16.12 -23.19
C GLY A 146 12.36 15.07 -22.72
N ARG A 147 12.62 14.94 -21.42
CA ARG A 147 13.49 13.88 -20.88
C ARG A 147 13.11 13.45 -19.46
N GLU A 148 13.58 12.28 -19.08
CA GLU A 148 13.53 11.81 -17.69
C GLU A 148 14.64 12.48 -16.86
N VAL A 149 14.36 12.60 -15.56
CA VAL A 149 15.28 13.15 -14.56
C VAL A 149 15.40 12.14 -13.42
N MET A 150 16.62 11.70 -13.16
CA MET A 150 16.93 10.88 -12.00
C MET A 150 17.10 11.80 -10.78
N ALA A 151 16.35 11.53 -9.71
CA ALA A 151 16.40 12.29 -8.47
C ALA A 151 16.23 11.36 -7.26
N VAL A 152 17.02 11.60 -6.22
CA VAL A 152 16.95 10.83 -4.97
C VAL A 152 16.00 11.51 -3.98
N PHE A 153 15.02 10.76 -3.51
CA PHE A 153 14.00 11.21 -2.57
C PHE A 153 14.08 10.43 -1.25
N PRO A 154 13.64 11.04 -0.13
CA PRO A 154 13.46 10.34 1.14
C PRO A 154 12.44 9.20 1.04
N GLY A 155 12.60 8.17 1.87
CA GLY A 155 11.79 6.96 1.83
C GLY A 155 10.28 7.22 1.91
N GLU A 156 9.86 8.22 2.68
CA GLU A 156 8.45 8.56 2.86
C GLU A 156 7.76 9.12 1.60
N LEU A 157 8.53 9.64 0.63
CA LEU A 157 8.00 10.26 -0.58
C LEU A 157 7.92 9.31 -1.78
N LEU A 158 8.62 8.16 -1.74
CA LEU A 158 8.80 7.28 -2.90
C LEU A 158 7.50 6.85 -3.58
N GLN A 159 6.51 6.43 -2.80
CA GLN A 159 5.24 5.97 -3.37
C GLN A 159 4.45 7.10 -4.04
N TYR A 160 4.60 8.33 -3.55
CA TYR A 160 3.88 9.49 -4.05
C TYR A 160 4.52 10.03 -5.33
N VAL A 161 5.86 10.07 -5.40
CA VAL A 161 6.58 10.50 -6.61
C VAL A 161 6.17 9.63 -7.80
N ARG A 162 6.15 8.30 -7.62
CA ARG A 162 5.72 7.34 -8.67
C ARG A 162 4.24 7.45 -9.04
N GLN A 163 3.40 7.91 -8.13
CA GLN A 163 1.97 8.14 -8.40
C GLN A 163 1.77 9.44 -9.20
N TYR A 164 2.61 10.46 -8.94
CA TYR A 164 2.47 11.79 -9.51
C TYR A 164 3.15 11.94 -10.87
N SER A 165 4.45 11.66 -10.95
CA SER A 165 5.26 11.91 -12.14
C SER A 165 5.74 10.62 -12.79
N ASN A 166 5.66 10.58 -14.12
CA ASN A 166 6.24 9.53 -14.95
C ASN A 166 7.61 9.93 -15.54
N LEU A 167 8.09 11.15 -15.30
CA LEU A 167 9.36 11.68 -15.81
C LEU A 167 10.44 11.76 -14.73
N VAL A 168 10.03 11.84 -13.46
CA VAL A 168 10.95 11.78 -12.32
C VAL A 168 11.21 10.33 -11.95
N CYS A 169 12.41 9.87 -12.26
CA CYS A 169 12.90 8.53 -11.95
C CYS A 169 13.70 8.55 -10.64
N MET A 170 13.72 7.42 -9.93
CA MET A 170 14.38 7.29 -8.63
C MET A 170 15.29 6.06 -8.60
N PRO A 171 16.44 6.12 -7.90
CA PRO A 171 17.42 5.03 -7.85
C PRO A 171 16.90 3.78 -7.12
N TYR A 172 15.88 3.95 -6.28
CA TYR A 172 15.22 2.88 -5.56
C TYR A 172 13.70 3.10 -5.54
N GLY A 173 12.96 2.01 -5.34
CA GLY A 173 11.50 2.02 -5.34
C GLY A 173 10.92 1.53 -4.01
N ARG A 174 9.60 1.39 -3.97
CA ARG A 174 8.86 0.87 -2.80
C ARG A 174 9.41 -0.46 -2.27
N ASN A 175 10.08 -1.25 -3.11
CA ASN A 175 10.69 -2.50 -2.70
C ASN A 175 11.67 -2.37 -1.53
N ILE A 176 12.33 -1.21 -1.39
CA ILE A 176 13.29 -1.00 -0.30
C ILE A 176 12.65 -0.73 1.06
N VAL A 177 11.45 -0.14 1.08
CA VAL A 177 10.72 0.16 2.32
C VAL A 177 9.91 -1.03 2.83
N VAL A 178 9.81 -2.12 2.07
CA VAL A 178 9.09 -3.34 2.50
C VAL A 178 10.04 -4.21 3.29
N SER A 179 9.91 -4.20 4.63
CA SER A 179 10.77 -4.97 5.57
C SER A 179 10.88 -6.48 5.31
N LYS A 180 9.96 -7.06 4.53
CA LYS A 180 10.02 -8.48 4.13
C LYS A 180 10.95 -8.74 2.95
N TRP A 181 11.30 -7.72 2.17
CA TRP A 181 12.12 -7.84 0.99
C TRP A 181 13.56 -7.44 1.35
N THR A 182 14.51 -8.37 1.20
CA THR A 182 15.94 -8.10 1.41
C THR A 182 16.53 -7.38 0.19
N VAL A 183 16.06 -6.15 -0.04
CA VAL A 183 16.64 -5.24 -1.03
C VAL A 183 17.55 -4.28 -0.27
N GLN A 184 18.82 -4.23 -0.68
CA GLN A 184 19.81 -3.29 -0.15
C GLN A 184 20.11 -2.25 -1.22
N ASN A 185 20.28 -1.00 -0.81
CA ASN A 185 20.78 0.07 -1.65
C ASN A 185 21.52 1.06 -0.75
N ASP A 186 22.82 1.21 -1.00
CA ASP A 186 23.70 2.00 -0.14
C ASP A 186 23.28 3.48 -0.10
N LEU A 187 22.79 4.02 -1.22
CA LEU A 187 22.28 5.39 -1.30
C LEU A 187 21.04 5.59 -0.42
N TYR A 188 20.10 4.63 -0.42
CA TYR A 188 18.95 4.67 0.49
C TYR A 188 19.37 4.63 1.95
N ASP A 189 20.32 3.74 2.30
CA ASP A 189 20.80 3.60 3.67
C ASP A 189 21.43 4.90 4.16
N VAL A 190 22.21 5.60 3.32
CA VAL A 190 22.76 6.93 3.63
C VAL A 190 21.65 7.98 3.79
N MET A 191 20.65 7.99 2.90
CA MET A 191 19.53 8.94 2.97
C MET A 191 18.70 8.81 4.26
N GLU A 192 18.59 7.60 4.82
CA GLU A 192 17.84 7.35 6.06
C GLU A 192 18.59 7.78 7.33
N GLN A 193 19.92 7.96 7.29
CA GLN A 193 20.72 8.36 8.46
C GLN A 193 20.33 9.77 8.96
N GLU A 194 20.31 9.97 10.29
CA GLU A 194 20.01 11.28 10.89
C GLU A 194 21.12 12.31 10.60
N THR A 195 22.37 11.82 10.59
CA THR A 195 23.57 12.58 10.23
C THR A 195 24.16 11.96 8.98
N ILE A 196 24.27 12.75 7.91
CA ILE A 196 24.67 12.27 6.57
C ILE A 196 26.08 12.79 6.25
N ASP A 197 26.99 11.89 5.87
CA ASP A 197 28.25 12.26 5.24
C ASP A 197 27.98 12.70 3.80
N VAL A 198 28.27 13.98 3.53
CA VAL A 198 27.99 14.60 2.24
C VAL A 198 28.85 14.01 1.12
N SER A 199 30.07 13.57 1.42
CA SER A 199 30.98 13.00 0.42
C SER A 199 30.50 11.62 -0.05
N GLU A 200 30.04 10.81 0.90
CA GLU A 200 29.45 9.49 0.61
C GLU A 200 28.15 9.66 -0.18
N LEU A 201 27.24 10.53 0.27
CA LEU A 201 25.98 10.83 -0.40
C LEU A 201 26.20 11.27 -1.85
N ALA A 202 27.09 12.24 -2.08
CA ALA A 202 27.37 12.77 -3.41
C ALA A 202 27.97 11.71 -4.35
N THR A 203 28.82 10.83 -3.82
CA THR A 203 29.43 9.74 -4.60
C THR A 203 28.37 8.76 -5.07
N LEU A 204 27.55 8.25 -4.14
CA LEU A 204 26.49 7.29 -4.44
C LEU A 204 25.41 7.88 -5.35
N ALA A 205 25.03 9.15 -5.13
CA ALA A 205 24.06 9.84 -5.99
C ALA A 205 24.57 9.96 -7.44
N ARG A 206 25.87 10.21 -7.64
CA ARG A 206 26.49 10.27 -8.97
C ARG A 206 26.60 8.90 -9.63
N GLU A 207 26.90 7.86 -8.88
CA GLU A 207 26.92 6.47 -9.38
C GLU A 207 25.55 6.06 -9.94
N GLU A 208 24.47 6.47 -9.26
CA GLU A 208 23.08 6.27 -9.68
C GLU A 208 22.57 7.36 -10.66
N GLN A 209 23.46 8.23 -11.15
CA GLN A 209 23.18 9.28 -12.13
C GLN A 209 22.08 10.28 -11.68
N CYS A 210 21.92 10.48 -10.38
CA CYS A 210 20.96 11.42 -9.83
C CYS A 210 21.40 12.86 -10.09
N ALA A 211 20.55 13.63 -10.77
CA ALA A 211 20.77 15.05 -11.01
C ALA A 211 20.34 15.92 -9.83
N TYR A 212 19.41 15.43 -9.01
CA TYR A 212 18.89 16.13 -7.84
C TYR A 212 18.91 15.26 -6.59
N ILE A 213 19.20 15.88 -5.46
CA ILE A 213 19.11 15.29 -4.11
C ILE A 213 18.10 16.08 -3.29
N ILE A 214 17.05 15.40 -2.82
CA ILE A 214 15.99 15.99 -2.01
C ILE A 214 16.15 15.51 -0.57
N LEU A 215 16.36 16.43 0.37
CA LEU A 215 16.57 16.11 1.78
C LEU A 215 15.60 16.88 2.69
N PRO A 216 15.09 16.27 3.77
CA PRO A 216 14.40 17.02 4.81
C PRO A 216 15.34 18.07 5.43
N GLU A 217 14.85 19.28 5.67
CA GLU A 217 15.61 20.36 6.31
C GLU A 217 16.12 20.01 7.71
N THR A 218 15.54 18.99 8.34
CA THR A 218 15.89 18.52 9.68
C THR A 218 17.14 17.61 9.72
N LYS A 219 17.66 17.16 8.57
CA LYS A 219 18.85 16.30 8.52
C LYS A 219 20.12 17.08 8.86
N THR A 220 21.03 16.44 9.59
CA THR A 220 22.35 17.03 9.88
C THR A 220 23.35 16.59 8.81
N LEU A 221 24.05 17.54 8.19
CA LEU A 221 25.07 17.25 7.17
C LEU A 221 26.47 17.40 7.75
N VAL A 222 27.33 16.41 7.54
CA VAL A 222 28.77 16.48 7.84
C VAL A 222 29.48 16.89 6.55
N GLY A 223 29.87 18.16 6.49
CA GLY A 223 30.40 18.79 5.27
C GLY A 223 29.39 19.68 4.59
N LYS A 224 29.68 20.08 3.35
CA LYS A 224 28.82 20.94 2.52
C LYS A 224 28.72 20.37 1.12
N LEU A 225 27.51 20.28 0.59
CA LEU A 225 27.26 19.78 -0.77
C LEU A 225 27.86 20.76 -1.79
N GLU A 226 27.90 22.03 -1.45
CA GLU A 226 28.50 23.12 -2.22
C GLU A 226 30.01 22.93 -2.47
N ASP A 227 30.71 22.28 -1.54
CA ASP A 227 32.13 21.96 -1.71
C ASP A 227 32.35 20.83 -2.74
N LEU A 228 31.29 20.13 -3.15
CA LEU A 228 31.28 19.01 -4.09
C LEU A 228 30.56 19.34 -5.41
N GLU A 229 30.45 20.61 -5.78
CA GLU A 229 29.79 21.09 -7.01
C GLU A 229 28.27 20.82 -7.04
N TYR A 230 27.63 20.72 -5.88
CA TYR A 230 26.17 20.79 -5.79
C TYR A 230 25.72 22.21 -5.45
N GLU A 231 24.65 22.66 -6.09
CA GLU A 231 24.05 23.95 -5.82
C GLU A 231 22.69 23.76 -5.15
N GLU A 232 22.38 24.57 -4.14
CA GLU A 232 21.02 24.63 -3.59
C GLU A 232 20.08 25.18 -4.68
N PHE A 233 19.25 24.30 -5.24
CA PHE A 233 18.28 24.63 -6.27
C PHE A 233 17.06 25.35 -5.68
N GLY A 234 16.66 24.97 -4.46
CA GLY A 234 15.59 25.63 -3.74
C GLY A 234 15.18 24.90 -2.47
N ARG A 235 14.28 25.55 -1.73
CA ARG A 235 13.66 25.00 -0.52
C ARG A 235 12.15 25.11 -0.62
N MET A 236 11.44 24.03 -0.35
CA MET A 236 9.99 24.01 -0.35
C MET A 236 9.45 22.93 0.57
N HIS A 237 8.40 23.26 1.32
CA HIS A 237 7.67 22.30 2.17
C HIS A 237 8.54 21.53 3.18
N GLY A 238 9.60 22.17 3.70
CA GLY A 238 10.52 21.54 4.66
C GLY A 238 11.55 20.60 4.03
N TYR A 239 11.71 20.65 2.70
CA TYR A 239 12.75 19.93 1.97
C TYR A 239 13.70 20.92 1.28
N VAL A 240 14.99 20.59 1.30
CA VAL A 240 16.05 21.25 0.52
C VAL A 240 16.33 20.41 -0.71
N ILE A 241 16.41 21.07 -1.87
CA ILE A 241 16.70 20.45 -3.16
C ILE A 241 18.09 20.92 -3.58
N TYR A 242 18.99 19.96 -3.75
CA TYR A 242 20.32 20.20 -4.32
C TYR A 242 20.36 19.68 -5.75
N LYS A 243 21.00 20.43 -6.65
CA LYS A 243 21.26 20.04 -8.04
C LYS A 243 22.75 19.81 -8.22
N ASP A 244 23.13 18.70 -8.86
CA ASP A 244 24.52 18.49 -9.27
C ASP A 244 24.85 19.44 -10.44
N ALA A 245 25.75 20.40 -10.22
CA ALA A 245 26.14 21.37 -11.24
C ALA A 245 26.93 20.74 -12.39
N THR A 246 27.47 19.52 -12.18
CA THR A 246 28.19 18.77 -13.21
C THR A 246 27.24 18.12 -14.23
N VAL A 247 25.94 18.02 -13.92
CA VAL A 247 24.93 17.41 -14.79
C VAL A 247 24.21 18.49 -15.61
N ASP A 248 24.50 18.52 -16.92
CA ASP A 248 23.75 19.38 -17.84
C ASP A 248 22.44 18.71 -18.29
N LEU A 249 21.34 19.27 -17.81
CA LEU A 249 19.99 18.78 -18.10
C LEU A 249 19.43 19.34 -19.43
N TYR A 250 20.00 20.42 -19.98
CA TYR A 250 19.43 21.17 -21.11
C TYR A 250 20.17 20.98 -22.44
N TYR A 251 21.22 20.14 -22.49
CA TYR A 251 22.05 19.96 -23.69
C TYR A 251 21.32 19.41 -24.94
N PHE A 252 20.09 18.91 -24.81
CA PHE A 252 19.32 18.32 -25.92
C PHE A 252 18.28 19.25 -26.57
N MET A 253 18.17 20.52 -26.16
CA MET A 253 17.28 21.50 -26.81
C MET A 253 18.00 22.37 -27.84
N LYS A 254 18.59 21.76 -28.87
CA LYS A 254 19.07 22.46 -30.08
C LYS A 254 18.40 21.94 -31.33
#